data_AF-A0A501X794-F1
#
_entry.id   AF-A0A501X794-F1
#
_cell.length_a   1.000
_cell.length_b   1.000
_cell.length_c   1.000
_cell.angle_alpha   90.00
_cell.angle_beta   90.00
_cell.angle_gamma   90.00
#
_symmetry.space_group_name_H-M   'P 1'
#
loop_
_entity.id
_entity.type
_entity.pdbx_description
1 polymer ?
#
loop_
_entity_poly.entity_id
_entity_poly.type
_entity_poly.pdbx_seq_one_letter_code
_entity_poly.pdbx_strand_id
1 'polypeptide(L)'
;MDMDNYLGGKNGSGVYQAIINLLPPHDTYIEGFLGTGAVMKRKAPALRNIGLDLNKSCIDEFDYAAAELYQCCAFQFLRTFDYESNGRTVLYLDPPYLHETRTSTARYEYELTDEQHRELLTLIVDLPCLILLSGYRNQMYDEALSHWWSVDFQAMSRGGVRTETIWCNFEPGQTHYHTFVGKNFTDRQRIKRKAARWAKKFEALPIGERQALLSALLEILSHSE
;
A
#
# COMPACT_ATOMS: atom_id res chain seq x y z
N MET A 1 -17.26 -10.44 -19.46
CA MET A 1 -17.94 -9.54 -18.52
C MET A 1 -16.94 -8.43 -18.25
N ASP A 2 -17.22 -7.21 -18.71
CA ASP A 2 -16.23 -6.13 -18.74
C ASP A 2 -15.78 -5.74 -17.32
N MET A 3 -14.48 -5.87 -17.07
CA MET A 3 -13.79 -5.53 -15.82
C MET A 3 -13.87 -4.04 -15.45
N ASP A 4 -14.33 -3.18 -16.37
CA ASP A 4 -14.56 -1.75 -16.12
C ASP A 4 -15.73 -1.47 -15.16
N ASN A 5 -16.48 -2.52 -14.76
CA ASN A 5 -17.62 -2.41 -13.85
C ASN A 5 -17.41 -3.02 -12.45
N TYR A 6 -16.17 -3.31 -12.03
CA TYR A 6 -15.93 -3.70 -10.64
C TYR A 6 -16.23 -2.53 -9.68
N LEU A 7 -17.36 -2.63 -8.97
CA LEU A 7 -18.03 -1.62 -8.14
C LEU A 7 -17.27 -1.25 -6.85
N GLY A 8 -16.08 -0.68 -7.00
CA GLY A 8 -15.19 -0.28 -5.90
C GLY A 8 -13.80 0.09 -6.38
N GLY A 9 -13.52 -0.05 -7.68
CA GLY A 9 -12.27 0.38 -8.26
C GLY A 9 -12.04 1.87 -8.03
N LYS A 10 -11.03 2.21 -7.24
CA LYS A 10 -10.45 3.55 -7.08
C LYS A 10 -9.86 4.11 -8.40
N ASN A 11 -10.26 3.60 -9.57
CA ASN A 11 -9.79 4.04 -10.89
C ASN A 11 -10.48 5.33 -11.37
N GLY A 12 -11.64 5.69 -10.81
CA GLY A 12 -12.31 6.97 -11.05
C GLY A 12 -12.02 7.97 -9.94
N SER A 13 -11.46 9.13 -10.28
CA SER A 13 -11.29 10.32 -9.41
C SER A 13 -10.21 10.26 -8.32
N GLY A 14 -8.93 10.53 -8.63
CA GLY A 14 -7.99 11.12 -7.64
C GLY A 14 -7.54 10.28 -6.43
N VAL A 15 -8.27 9.21 -6.08
CA VAL A 15 -8.14 8.51 -4.79
C VAL A 15 -6.82 7.77 -4.69
N TYR A 16 -6.43 7.06 -5.74
CA TYR A 16 -5.11 6.42 -5.76
C TYR A 16 -3.97 7.44 -5.69
N GLN A 17 -4.11 8.64 -6.29
CA GLN A 17 -3.09 9.69 -6.12
C GLN A 17 -3.01 10.17 -4.67
N ALA A 18 -4.16 10.36 -4.00
CA ALA A 18 -4.20 10.73 -2.59
C ALA A 18 -3.47 9.69 -1.75
N ILE A 19 -3.80 8.39 -1.91
CA ILE A 19 -3.15 7.29 -1.19
C ILE A 19 -1.64 7.24 -1.48
N ILE A 20 -1.24 7.28 -2.76
CA ILE A 20 0.17 7.21 -3.16
C ILE A 20 1.00 8.34 -2.54
N ASN A 21 0.42 9.54 -2.40
CA ASN A 21 1.10 10.68 -1.78
C ASN A 21 1.29 10.52 -0.26
N LEU A 22 0.51 9.65 0.39
CA LEU A 22 0.64 9.36 1.82
C LEU A 22 1.61 8.20 2.09
N LEU A 23 1.96 7.40 1.07
CA LEU A 23 2.87 6.26 1.24
C LEU A 23 4.26 6.74 1.71
N PRO A 24 4.75 6.25 2.86
CA PRO A 24 6.10 6.52 3.30
C PRO A 24 7.10 5.70 2.46
N PRO A 25 8.40 6.04 2.47
CA PRO A 25 9.42 5.20 1.84
C PRO A 25 9.42 3.79 2.43
N HIS A 26 9.45 2.78 1.55
CA HIS A 26 9.32 1.37 1.95
C HIS A 26 10.09 0.45 1.01
N ASP A 27 10.47 -0.71 1.55
CA ASP A 27 11.16 -1.79 0.84
C ASP A 27 10.17 -2.90 0.47
N THR A 28 9.20 -3.16 1.35
CA THR A 28 8.10 -4.10 1.15
C THR A 28 6.75 -3.37 1.17
N TYR A 29 5.90 -3.67 0.19
CA TYR A 29 4.54 -3.17 0.12
C TYR A 29 3.55 -4.33 0.11
N ILE A 30 2.55 -4.28 0.98
CA ILE A 30 1.47 -5.26 1.07
C ILE A 30 0.15 -4.56 0.81
N GLU A 31 -0.65 -5.08 -0.11
CA GLU A 31 -2.04 -4.66 -0.34
C GLU A 31 -2.96 -5.79 0.12
N GLY A 32 -3.58 -5.62 1.29
CA GLY A 32 -4.31 -6.70 1.97
C GLY A 32 -5.69 -7.02 1.38
N PHE A 33 -6.22 -6.13 0.55
CA PHE A 33 -7.46 -6.32 -0.19
C PHE A 33 -7.22 -5.81 -1.62
N LEU A 34 -6.59 -6.64 -2.45
CA LEU A 34 -6.05 -6.25 -3.75
C LEU A 34 -7.10 -5.63 -4.66
N GLY A 35 -8.25 -6.27 -4.84
CA GLY A 35 -9.29 -5.85 -5.78
C GLY A 35 -8.72 -5.63 -7.18
N THR A 36 -8.65 -4.36 -7.61
CA THR A 36 -8.06 -3.98 -8.92
C THR A 36 -6.54 -3.70 -8.85
N GLY A 37 -5.99 -3.59 -7.65
CA GLY A 37 -4.62 -3.18 -7.29
C GLY A 37 -4.20 -1.85 -7.92
N ALA A 38 -5.12 -0.89 -7.95
CA ALA A 38 -4.93 0.41 -8.57
C ALA A 38 -3.78 1.22 -7.96
N VAL A 39 -3.55 1.05 -6.64
CA VAL A 39 -2.46 1.70 -5.90
C VAL A 39 -1.14 0.99 -6.22
N MET A 40 -1.08 -0.33 -6.06
CA MET A 40 0.12 -1.13 -6.37
C MET A 40 0.66 -0.88 -7.78
N LYS A 41 -0.21 -0.85 -8.80
CA LYS A 41 0.17 -0.64 -10.20
C LYS A 41 0.76 0.74 -10.50
N ARG A 42 0.52 1.74 -9.65
CA ARG A 42 0.84 3.16 -9.94
C ARG A 42 1.83 3.80 -8.96
N LYS A 43 1.99 3.24 -7.77
CA LYS A 43 3.01 3.72 -6.82
C LYS A 43 4.43 3.49 -7.36
N ALA A 44 5.41 4.11 -6.71
CA ALA A 44 6.80 3.74 -6.98
C ALA A 44 7.02 2.25 -6.65
N PRO A 45 7.78 1.50 -7.48
CA PRO A 45 8.09 0.11 -7.19
C PRO A 45 8.78 -0.04 -5.83
N ALA A 46 8.35 -1.04 -5.06
CA ALA A 46 9.05 -1.52 -3.88
C ALA A 46 9.92 -2.73 -4.28
N LEU A 47 10.92 -3.08 -3.45
CA LEU A 47 11.73 -4.29 -3.67
C LEU A 47 10.85 -5.54 -3.67
N ARG A 48 9.84 -5.54 -2.79
CA ARG A 48 8.86 -6.61 -2.67
C ARG A 48 7.44 -6.03 -2.72
N ASN A 49 6.58 -6.57 -3.57
CA ASN A 49 5.18 -6.15 -3.69
C ASN A 49 4.29 -7.38 -3.50
N ILE A 50 3.40 -7.35 -2.52
CA ILE A 50 2.56 -8.49 -2.14
C ILE A 50 1.09 -8.06 -2.27
N GLY A 51 0.32 -8.80 -3.06
CA GLY A 51 -1.12 -8.61 -3.22
C GLY A 51 -1.89 -9.78 -2.62
N LEU A 52 -2.84 -9.49 -1.73
CA LEU A 52 -3.68 -10.48 -1.07
C LEU A 52 -5.14 -10.25 -1.48
N ASP A 53 -5.84 -11.31 -1.86
CA ASP A 53 -7.29 -11.26 -2.06
C ASP A 53 -7.93 -12.63 -1.82
N LEU A 54 -9.17 -12.64 -1.33
CA LEU A 54 -9.96 -13.88 -1.26
C LEU A 54 -10.54 -14.25 -2.63
N ASN A 55 -10.85 -13.24 -3.44
CA ASN A 55 -11.42 -13.41 -4.77
C ASN A 55 -10.34 -13.88 -5.75
N LYS A 56 -10.49 -15.11 -6.21
CA LYS A 56 -9.57 -15.71 -7.18
C LYS A 56 -9.45 -14.90 -8.48
N SER A 57 -10.52 -14.30 -8.97
CA SER A 57 -10.46 -13.47 -10.19
C SER A 57 -9.55 -12.26 -10.02
N CYS A 58 -9.55 -11.64 -8.84
CA CYS A 58 -8.64 -10.53 -8.54
C CYS A 58 -7.17 -10.96 -8.59
N ILE A 59 -6.85 -12.23 -8.32
CA ILE A 59 -5.50 -12.77 -8.41
C ILE A 59 -5.17 -13.16 -9.86
N ASP A 60 -6.05 -13.89 -10.53
CA ASP A 60 -5.80 -14.43 -11.87
C ASP A 60 -5.72 -13.35 -12.95
N GLU A 61 -6.48 -12.26 -12.80
CA GLU A 61 -6.54 -11.15 -13.76
C GLU A 61 -5.51 -10.05 -13.46
N PHE A 62 -4.77 -10.15 -12.35
CA PHE A 62 -3.83 -9.11 -11.95
C PHE A 62 -2.50 -9.22 -12.69
N ASP A 63 -2.40 -8.49 -13.79
CA ASP A 63 -1.17 -8.38 -14.56
C ASP A 63 -0.21 -7.33 -13.96
N TYR A 64 0.68 -7.78 -13.07
CA TYR A 64 1.84 -7.02 -12.62
C TYR A 64 2.99 -7.96 -12.23
N ALA A 65 3.94 -8.14 -13.14
CA ALA A 65 5.03 -9.14 -13.01
C ALA A 65 5.92 -8.97 -11.76
N ALA A 66 5.95 -7.80 -11.15
CA ALA A 66 6.74 -7.52 -9.94
C ALA A 66 5.98 -7.79 -8.63
N ALA A 67 4.76 -8.33 -8.70
CA ALA A 67 3.96 -8.68 -7.53
C ALA A 67 3.93 -10.19 -7.25
N GLU A 68 4.08 -10.53 -5.99
CA GLU A 68 3.72 -11.82 -5.42
C GLU A 68 2.23 -11.78 -5.05
N LEU A 69 1.44 -12.69 -5.60
CA LEU A 69 -0.01 -12.72 -5.38
C LEU A 69 -0.41 -13.95 -4.61
N TYR A 70 -1.25 -13.77 -3.59
CA TYR A 70 -1.74 -14.83 -2.74
C TYR A 70 -3.26 -14.78 -2.66
N GLN A 71 -3.91 -15.87 -3.08
CA GLN A 71 -5.32 -16.08 -2.81
C GLN A 71 -5.49 -16.53 -1.35
N CYS A 72 -5.67 -15.62 -0.41
CA CYS A 72 -5.75 -15.95 1.02
C CYS A 72 -6.52 -14.92 1.84
N CYS A 73 -6.83 -15.31 3.09
CA CYS A 73 -7.35 -14.38 4.08
C CYS A 73 -6.23 -13.44 4.55
N ALA A 74 -6.42 -12.14 4.34
CA ALA A 74 -5.47 -11.12 4.76
C ALA A 74 -5.11 -11.22 6.25
N PHE A 75 -6.08 -11.51 7.12
CA PHE A 75 -5.86 -11.54 8.57
C PHE A 75 -4.88 -12.64 8.94
N GLN A 76 -5.04 -13.82 8.34
CA GLN A 76 -4.14 -14.96 8.56
C GLN A 76 -2.73 -14.65 8.06
N PHE A 77 -2.62 -14.10 6.84
CA PHE A 77 -1.33 -13.71 6.27
C PHE A 77 -0.60 -12.72 7.18
N LEU A 78 -1.28 -11.64 7.59
CA LEU A 78 -0.70 -10.56 8.40
C LEU A 78 -0.24 -11.04 9.79
N ARG A 79 -0.90 -12.04 10.38
CA ARG A 79 -0.50 -12.65 11.66
C ARG A 79 0.79 -13.48 11.55
N THR A 80 1.07 -14.04 10.39
CA THR A 80 2.20 -14.96 10.16
C THR A 80 3.36 -14.34 9.39
N PHE A 81 3.17 -13.13 8.85
CA PHE A 81 4.18 -12.47 8.06
C PHE A 81 5.38 -12.06 8.92
N ASP A 82 6.58 -12.37 8.44
CA ASP A 82 7.84 -11.97 9.09
C ASP A 82 8.18 -10.53 8.72
N TYR A 83 7.79 -9.58 9.56
CA TYR A 83 8.06 -8.15 9.33
C TYR A 83 9.54 -7.79 9.53
N GLU A 84 10.28 -8.53 10.36
CA GLU A 84 11.67 -8.22 10.71
C GLU A 84 12.60 -8.49 9.52
N SER A 85 12.42 -9.63 8.84
CA SER A 85 13.25 -10.00 7.69
C SER A 85 12.86 -9.32 6.38
N ASN A 86 11.81 -8.49 6.37
CA ASN A 86 11.25 -7.87 5.15
C ASN A 86 11.45 -6.35 5.08
N GLY A 87 12.38 -5.83 5.87
CA GLY A 87 12.76 -4.41 5.85
C GLY A 87 11.59 -3.49 6.19
N ARG A 88 11.59 -2.26 5.64
CA ARG A 88 10.51 -1.31 5.90
C ARG A 88 9.25 -1.74 5.17
N THR A 89 8.31 -2.29 5.92
CA THR A 89 7.03 -2.77 5.41
C THR A 89 5.96 -1.69 5.51
N VAL A 90 5.28 -1.44 4.39
CA VAL A 90 4.04 -0.66 4.35
C VAL A 90 2.88 -1.56 3.98
N LEU A 91 1.84 -1.53 4.81
CA LEU A 91 0.60 -2.24 4.61
C LEU A 91 -0.50 -1.24 4.21
N TYR A 92 -1.12 -1.46 3.05
CA TYR A 92 -2.30 -0.74 2.63
C TYR A 92 -3.52 -1.66 2.70
N LEU A 93 -4.57 -1.19 3.38
CA LEU A 93 -5.81 -1.91 3.61
C LEU A 93 -6.98 -1.11 3.07
N ASP A 94 -7.77 -1.76 2.21
CA ASP A 94 -9.00 -1.22 1.64
C ASP A 94 -10.13 -2.25 1.79
N PRO A 95 -10.54 -2.57 3.03
CA PRO A 95 -11.50 -3.63 3.28
C PRO A 95 -12.86 -3.31 2.63
N PRO A 96 -13.65 -4.34 2.27
CA PRO A 96 -15.06 -4.15 1.95
C PRO A 96 -15.76 -3.32 3.03
N TYR A 97 -16.38 -2.20 2.63
CA TYR A 97 -16.96 -1.25 3.58
C TYR A 97 -18.23 -1.77 4.25
N LEU A 98 -18.50 -1.31 5.49
CA LEU A 98 -19.69 -1.62 6.28
C LEU A 98 -20.98 -1.44 5.48
N HIS A 99 -21.91 -2.39 5.63
CA HIS A 99 -23.18 -2.43 4.89
C HIS A 99 -24.02 -1.16 5.02
N GLU A 100 -24.00 -0.52 6.20
CA GLU A 100 -24.77 0.70 6.49
C GLU A 100 -24.31 1.93 5.71
N THR A 101 -23.09 1.90 5.18
CA THR A 101 -22.45 3.05 4.49
C THR A 101 -22.60 3.00 2.96
N ARG A 102 -23.28 1.99 2.41
CA ARG A 102 -23.37 1.75 0.96
C ARG A 102 -24.75 2.10 0.40
N THR A 103 -24.78 2.88 -0.68
CA THR A 103 -26.00 3.13 -1.49
C THR A 103 -26.29 2.04 -2.54
N SER A 104 -25.45 1.01 -2.64
CA SER A 104 -25.50 -0.04 -3.68
C SER A 104 -25.72 -1.40 -3.07
N THR A 105 -26.72 -2.14 -3.56
CA THR A 105 -27.09 -3.52 -3.16
C THR A 105 -26.25 -4.61 -3.85
N ALA A 106 -25.21 -4.23 -4.61
CA ALA A 106 -24.32 -5.18 -5.26
C ALA A 106 -23.52 -5.95 -4.22
N ARG A 107 -23.92 -7.20 -3.99
CA ARG A 107 -23.26 -8.15 -3.10
C ARG A 107 -21.84 -8.38 -3.62
N TYR A 108 -20.86 -7.90 -2.86
CA TYR A 108 -19.53 -8.46 -2.97
C TYR A 108 -19.61 -9.91 -2.45
N GLU A 109 -19.01 -10.86 -3.14
CA GLU A 109 -19.04 -12.27 -2.72
C GLU A 109 -18.39 -12.47 -1.34
N TYR A 110 -17.49 -11.56 -0.97
CA TYR A 110 -16.74 -11.55 0.28
C TYR A 110 -16.93 -10.19 0.99
N GLU A 111 -17.97 -10.08 1.82
CA GLU A 111 -18.22 -8.92 2.69
C GLU A 111 -17.63 -9.15 4.08
N LEU A 112 -17.24 -8.07 4.77
CA LEU A 112 -16.82 -8.13 6.17
C LEU A 112 -18.00 -7.77 7.08
N THR A 113 -18.23 -8.62 8.08
CA THR A 113 -19.13 -8.33 9.18
C THR A 113 -18.51 -7.31 10.14
N ASP A 114 -19.34 -6.64 10.94
CA ASP A 114 -18.87 -5.73 12.00
C ASP A 114 -17.83 -6.38 12.92
N GLU A 115 -17.99 -7.68 13.21
CA GLU A 115 -17.05 -8.41 14.06
C GLU A 115 -15.70 -8.61 13.37
N GLN A 116 -15.69 -8.88 12.07
CA GLN A 116 -14.45 -8.97 11.30
C GLN A 116 -13.79 -7.59 11.14
N HIS A 117 -14.55 -6.50 11.09
CA HIS A 117 -13.97 -5.15 11.17
C HIS A 117 -13.30 -4.92 12.52
N ARG A 118 -13.91 -5.30 13.65
CA ARG A 118 -13.27 -5.21 14.98
C ARG A 118 -12.02 -6.06 15.08
N GLU A 119 -12.05 -7.28 14.54
CA GLU A 119 -10.89 -8.16 14.48
C GLU A 119 -9.77 -7.53 13.65
N LEU A 120 -10.07 -6.97 12.48
CA LEU A 120 -9.10 -6.27 11.64
C LEU A 120 -8.45 -5.11 12.40
N LEU A 121 -9.26 -4.25 13.03
CA LEU A 121 -8.78 -3.09 13.77
C LEU A 121 -7.88 -3.50 14.94
N THR A 122 -8.27 -4.55 15.67
CA THR A 122 -7.46 -5.09 16.76
C THR A 122 -6.14 -5.66 16.25
N LEU A 123 -6.17 -6.41 15.15
CA LEU A 123 -4.97 -6.99 14.54
C LEU A 123 -3.98 -5.92 14.11
N ILE A 124 -4.42 -4.90 13.37
CA ILE A 124 -3.52 -3.95 12.71
C ILE A 124 -2.84 -3.00 13.69
N VAL A 125 -3.45 -2.70 14.84
CA VAL A 125 -2.87 -1.81 15.85
C VAL A 125 -1.56 -2.38 16.42
N ASP A 126 -1.45 -3.71 16.49
CA ASP A 126 -0.29 -4.39 17.08
C ASP A 126 0.79 -4.79 16.06
N LEU A 127 0.57 -4.55 14.76
CA LEU A 127 1.54 -4.95 13.73
C LEU A 127 2.78 -4.04 13.72
N PRO A 128 4.00 -4.60 13.62
CA PRO A 128 5.25 -3.83 13.62
C PRO A 128 5.57 -3.24 12.24
N CYS A 129 4.61 -2.58 11.60
CA CYS A 129 4.78 -1.97 10.28
C CYS A 129 4.02 -0.65 10.13
N LEU A 130 4.26 0.05 9.02
CA LEU A 130 3.55 1.29 8.69
C LEU A 130 2.25 0.93 7.96
N ILE A 131 1.13 1.52 8.38
CA ILE A 131 -0.20 1.08 7.93
C ILE A 131 -0.98 2.27 7.41
N LEU A 132 -1.63 2.07 6.25
CA LEU A 132 -2.64 2.95 5.70
C LEU A 132 -3.94 2.17 5.58
N LEU A 133 -5.00 2.64 6.21
CA LEU A 133 -6.33 2.05 6.14
C LEU A 133 -7.29 3.03 5.46
N SER A 134 -8.02 2.58 4.46
CA SER A 134 -9.11 3.33 3.82
C SER A 134 -10.47 2.86 4.34
N GLY A 135 -11.42 3.79 4.44
CA GLY A 135 -12.79 3.47 4.86
C GLY A 135 -13.68 4.70 4.97
N TYR A 136 -14.91 4.47 5.44
CA TYR A 136 -15.82 5.53 5.87
C TYR A 136 -15.72 5.73 7.37
N ARG A 137 -15.58 6.98 7.80
CA ARG A 137 -15.58 7.33 9.23
C ARG A 137 -16.87 6.86 9.90
N ASN A 138 -16.71 6.20 11.03
CA ASN A 138 -17.79 5.72 11.88
C ASN A 138 -17.26 5.55 13.31
N GLN A 139 -18.16 5.37 14.27
CA GLN A 139 -17.81 5.30 15.70
C GLN A 139 -16.77 4.20 16.00
N MET A 140 -16.91 3.00 15.41
CA MET A 140 -16.01 1.88 15.63
C MET A 140 -14.57 2.21 15.20
N TYR A 141 -14.41 2.82 14.02
CA TYR A 141 -13.12 3.23 13.49
C TYR A 141 -12.53 4.42 14.26
N ASP A 142 -13.34 5.41 14.63
CA ASP A 142 -12.89 6.58 15.38
C ASP A 142 -12.39 6.20 16.78
N GLU A 143 -13.05 5.26 17.45
CA GLU A 143 -12.62 4.75 18.76
C GLU A 143 -11.30 3.96 18.64
N ALA A 144 -11.24 2.99 17.74
CA ALA A 144 -10.08 2.11 17.58
C ALA A 144 -8.83 2.82 17.05
N LEU A 145 -9.01 3.82 16.19
CA LEU A 145 -7.92 4.53 15.48
C LEU A 145 -7.76 5.97 15.98
N SER A 146 -8.26 6.27 17.18
CA SER A 146 -8.22 7.61 17.79
C SER A 146 -6.83 8.24 17.88
N HIS A 147 -5.78 7.41 17.97
CA HIS A 147 -4.38 7.85 18.02
C HIS A 147 -3.69 7.90 16.64
N TRP A 148 -4.36 7.46 15.58
CA TRP A 148 -3.82 7.47 14.24
C TRP A 148 -4.05 8.82 13.58
N TRP A 149 -3.12 9.24 12.74
CA TRP A 149 -3.34 10.39 11.88
C TRP A 149 -4.45 10.05 10.88
N SER A 150 -5.33 10.99 10.57
CA SER A 150 -6.36 10.78 9.55
C SER A 150 -6.58 11.98 8.65
N VAL A 151 -7.03 11.73 7.43
CA VAL A 151 -7.47 12.76 6.47
C VAL A 151 -8.73 12.30 5.76
N ASP A 152 -9.67 13.24 5.64
CA ASP A 152 -10.89 13.04 4.88
C ASP A 152 -10.72 13.63 3.46
N PHE A 153 -11.23 12.95 2.45
CA PHE A 153 -11.22 13.42 1.07
C PHE A 153 -12.56 13.11 0.38
N GLN A 154 -12.88 13.93 -0.62
CA GLN A 154 -14.10 13.76 -1.41
C GLN A 154 -13.82 12.81 -2.58
N ALA A 155 -14.51 11.67 -2.59
CA ALA A 155 -14.48 10.70 -3.69
C ALA A 155 -15.78 10.82 -4.51
N MET A 156 -15.66 10.87 -5.84
CA MET A 156 -16.83 10.89 -6.72
C MET A 156 -17.29 9.46 -6.99
N SER A 157 -18.47 9.10 -6.48
CA SER A 157 -19.10 7.81 -6.76
C SER A 157 -20.25 7.96 -7.76
N ARG A 158 -20.72 6.85 -8.35
CA ARG A 158 -21.93 6.83 -9.20
C ARG A 158 -23.19 7.35 -8.49
N GLY A 159 -23.21 7.33 -7.16
CA GLY A 159 -24.32 7.83 -6.33
C GLY A 159 -24.11 9.23 -5.75
N GLY A 160 -23.10 9.98 -6.21
CA GLY A 160 -22.77 11.31 -5.71
C GLY A 160 -21.42 11.39 -4.99
N VAL A 161 -21.13 12.56 -4.44
CA VAL A 161 -19.90 12.81 -3.68
C VAL A 161 -19.99 12.10 -2.33
N ARG A 162 -18.97 11.31 -1.99
CA ARG A 162 -18.82 10.67 -0.69
C ARG A 162 -17.54 11.13 -0.01
N THR A 163 -17.59 11.29 1.30
CA THR A 163 -16.40 11.55 2.12
C THR A 163 -15.79 10.22 2.53
N GLU A 164 -14.59 9.92 2.03
CA GLU A 164 -13.77 8.80 2.50
C GLU A 164 -12.68 9.30 3.43
N THR A 165 -12.21 8.43 4.31
CA THR A 165 -11.15 8.71 5.27
C THR A 165 -10.00 7.72 5.08
N ILE A 166 -8.78 8.23 5.15
CA ILE A 166 -7.56 7.42 5.29
C ILE A 166 -7.00 7.63 6.69
N TRP A 167 -6.72 6.54 7.40
CA TRP A 167 -6.00 6.53 8.66
C TRP A 167 -4.58 5.98 8.47
N CYS A 168 -3.62 6.59 9.15
CA CYS A 168 -2.22 6.19 9.17
C CYS A 168 -1.70 6.09 10.60
N ASN A 169 -0.99 5.01 10.95
CA ASN A 169 -0.29 4.89 12.25
C ASN A 169 1.00 5.72 12.32
N PHE A 170 1.21 6.61 11.35
CA PHE A 170 2.30 7.55 11.22
C PHE A 170 1.75 8.86 10.66
N GLU A 171 2.46 9.96 10.85
CA GLU A 171 2.09 11.24 10.24
C GLU A 171 2.76 11.40 8.86
N PRO A 172 1.98 11.46 7.76
CA PRO A 172 2.53 11.65 6.42
C PRO A 172 3.26 12.99 6.31
N GLY A 173 4.44 12.98 5.70
CA GLY A 173 5.25 14.19 5.50
C GLY A 173 6.07 14.66 6.71
N GLN A 174 5.74 14.22 7.94
CA GLN A 174 6.55 14.45 9.14
C GLN A 174 7.62 13.40 9.39
N THR A 175 7.71 12.40 8.53
CA THR A 175 8.71 11.34 8.61
C THR A 175 10.11 11.85 8.25
N HIS A 176 10.70 12.58 9.19
CA HIS A 176 12.13 12.61 9.47
C HIS A 176 12.56 11.20 9.90
N TYR A 177 12.65 10.26 8.97
CA TYR A 177 13.44 9.04 9.19
C TYR A 177 14.90 9.44 9.03
N HIS A 178 15.67 9.43 10.11
CA HIS A 178 17.05 9.93 10.20
C HIS A 178 18.07 9.22 9.26
N THR A 179 17.65 8.35 8.35
CA THR A 179 18.55 7.57 7.49
C THR A 179 18.41 7.85 5.99
N PHE A 180 17.44 8.67 5.53
CA PHE A 180 17.33 8.96 4.09
C PHE A 180 17.31 10.45 3.77
N VAL A 181 18.50 10.88 3.32
CA VAL A 181 18.87 12.19 2.77
C VAL A 181 17.75 12.77 1.92
N GLY A 182 17.47 14.08 2.07
CA GLY A 182 16.41 14.75 1.34
C GLY A 182 15.72 15.84 2.16
N LYS A 183 16.45 16.80 2.74
CA LYS A 183 15.93 17.79 3.70
C LYS A 183 14.74 18.63 3.21
N ASN A 184 14.41 18.63 1.91
CA ASN A 184 13.28 19.35 1.28
C ASN A 184 12.91 18.75 -0.11
N PHE A 185 11.81 19.19 -0.75
CA PHE A 185 11.37 18.76 -2.11
C PHE A 185 12.50 18.85 -3.16
N THR A 186 13.29 19.93 -3.12
CA THR A 186 14.45 20.14 -3.98
C THR A 186 15.53 19.08 -3.76
N ASP A 187 15.71 18.63 -2.51
CA ASP A 187 16.71 17.62 -2.16
C ASP A 187 16.26 16.21 -2.59
N ARG A 188 14.96 15.90 -2.48
CA ARG A 188 14.35 14.70 -3.06
C ARG A 188 14.51 14.65 -4.59
N GLN A 189 14.28 15.78 -5.27
CA GLN A 189 14.52 15.91 -6.72
C GLN A 189 16.01 15.74 -7.07
N ARG A 190 16.92 16.29 -6.24
CA ARG A 190 18.37 16.12 -6.41
C ARG A 190 18.79 14.66 -6.31
N ILE A 191 18.26 13.92 -5.34
CA ILE A 191 18.57 12.50 -5.12
C ILE A 191 17.97 11.64 -6.23
N LYS A 192 16.71 11.89 -6.63
CA LYS A 192 16.09 11.22 -7.77
C LYS A 192 16.91 11.40 -9.05
N ARG A 193 17.39 12.62 -9.33
CA ARG A 193 18.29 12.90 -10.47
C ARG A 193 19.65 12.24 -10.32
N LYS A 194 20.19 12.12 -9.10
CA LYS A 194 21.43 11.40 -8.84
C LYS A 194 21.26 9.90 -9.11
N ALA A 195 20.22 9.27 -8.58
CA ALA A 195 19.89 7.87 -8.80
C ALA A 195 19.68 7.56 -10.29
N ALA A 196 18.88 8.36 -11.00
CA ALA A 196 18.66 8.19 -12.45
C ALA A 196 19.96 8.27 -13.28
N ARG A 197 20.87 9.17 -12.91
CA ARG A 197 22.20 9.26 -13.58
C ARG A 197 23.06 8.03 -13.29
N TRP A 198 23.04 7.52 -12.06
CA TRP A 198 23.75 6.30 -11.70
C TRP A 198 23.18 5.08 -12.42
N ALA A 199 21.85 4.96 -12.50
CA ALA A 199 21.17 3.90 -13.24
C ALA A 199 21.56 3.93 -14.73
N LYS A 200 21.55 5.10 -15.38
CA LYS A 200 21.98 5.23 -16.78
C LYS A 200 23.45 4.85 -16.99
N LYS A 201 24.33 5.18 -16.03
CA LYS A 201 25.74 4.76 -16.08
C LYS A 201 25.88 3.25 -15.90
N PHE A 202 25.15 2.67 -14.96
CA PHE A 202 25.15 1.23 -14.70
C PHE A 202 24.61 0.43 -15.89
N GLU A 203 23.57 0.93 -16.56
CA GLU A 203 23.00 0.37 -17.78
C GLU A 203 23.95 0.47 -18.99
N ALA A 204 24.95 1.35 -18.97
CA ALA A 204 25.94 1.42 -20.04
C ALA A 204 27.10 0.41 -19.87
N LEU A 205 27.21 -0.25 -18.71
CA LEU A 205 28.31 -1.18 -18.42
C LEU A 205 28.08 -2.56 -19.05
N PRO A 206 29.14 -3.32 -19.36
CA PRO A 206 29.03 -4.74 -19.69
C PRO A 206 28.37 -5.55 -18.55
N ILE A 207 27.67 -6.64 -18.90
CA ILE A 207 26.88 -7.43 -17.95
C ILE A 207 27.71 -7.96 -16.76
N GLY A 208 28.96 -8.38 -17.00
CA GLY A 208 29.86 -8.88 -15.95
C GLY A 208 30.27 -7.79 -14.95
N GLU A 209 30.48 -6.56 -15.41
CA GLU A 209 30.78 -5.42 -14.55
C GLU A 209 29.57 -4.99 -13.71
N ARG A 210 28.36 -5.08 -14.29
CA ARG A 210 27.12 -4.83 -13.53
C ARG A 210 26.96 -5.81 -12.39
N GLN A 211 27.20 -7.10 -12.64
CA GLN A 211 27.09 -8.15 -11.63
C GLN A 211 28.11 -7.96 -10.50
N ALA A 212 29.37 -7.66 -10.85
CA ALA A 212 30.41 -7.39 -9.86
C ALA A 212 30.08 -6.16 -8.99
N LEU A 213 29.62 -5.07 -9.61
CA LEU A 213 29.22 -3.86 -8.89
C LEU A 213 27.98 -4.09 -8.03
N LEU A 214 26.99 -4.84 -8.52
CA LEU A 214 25.81 -5.18 -7.74
C LEU A 214 26.18 -6.00 -6.49
N SER A 215 27.05 -7.00 -6.65
CA SER A 215 27.58 -7.80 -5.52
C SER A 215 28.27 -6.92 -4.49
N ALA A 216 29.18 -6.04 -4.91
CA ALA A 216 29.90 -5.14 -4.02
C ALA A 216 28.96 -4.15 -3.29
N LEU A 217 27.93 -3.64 -3.98
CA LEU A 217 26.92 -2.76 -3.36
C LEU A 217 26.06 -3.52 -2.35
N LEU A 218 25.65 -4.76 -2.65
CA LEU A 218 24.91 -5.62 -1.72
C LEU A 218 25.73 -5.96 -0.48
N GLU A 219 27.03 -6.21 -0.63
CA GLU A 219 27.96 -6.40 0.49
C GLU A 219 28.06 -5.15 1.37
N ILE A 220 28.16 -3.95 0.79
CA ILE A 220 28.21 -2.72 1.59
C ILE A 220 26.92 -2.52 2.38
N LEU A 221 25.77 -2.82 1.77
CA LEU A 221 24.46 -2.70 2.41
C LEU A 221 24.27 -3.72 3.53
N SER A 222 24.89 -4.90 3.46
CA SER A 222 24.83 -5.91 4.52
C SER A 222 25.77 -5.63 5.71
N HIS A 223 26.77 -4.76 5.55
CA HIS A 223 27.75 -4.41 6.60
C HIS A 223 27.45 -3.06 7.28
N SER A 224 26.33 -2.42 6.96
CA SER A 224 25.93 -1.13 7.50
C SER A 224 24.90 -1.32 8.63
N GLU A 225 25.36 -1.75 9.80
CA GLU A 225 24.65 -1.61 11.11
C GLU A 225 25.37 -0.59 11.99
#